data_AF-A0AAX2EIV0-F1
#
_entry.id   AF-A0AAX2EIV0-F1
#
_cell.length_a   1.000
_cell.length_b   1.000
_cell.length_c   1.000
_cell.angle_alpha   90.00
_cell.angle_beta   90.00
_cell.angle_gamma   90.00
#
_symmetry.space_group_name_H-M   'P 1'
#
loop_
_entity.id
_entity.type
_entity.pdbx_description
1 polymer ?
#
loop_
_entity_poly.entity_id
_entity_poly.type
_entity_poly.pdbx_seq_one_letter_code
_entity_poly.pdbx_strand_id
1 'polypeptide(L)'
;MPKQTFLSLPEDKQNTLIQSAKKEFSRVPLHEASVANIIKDAGIPRGSFYQYFEDKEDLYYYLLNQVAQENNKKLNSILQEKKGNLFEALLEQFRYMISLRHHEEHNDFLRYAFLNMNHRKENTMANNIYKESLKNERSQTLEMVDPSFLNIEDKQELSHVIRIVGAITFHNLVQVFVHDLTDEDAIYNYEAQISLIKKGLQRKEVD
;
A
#
# COMPACT_ATOMS: atom_id res chain seq x y z
N MET A 1 9.44 -11.82 -7.51
CA MET A 1 9.88 -10.73 -8.39
C MET A 1 9.68 -11.16 -9.83
N PRO A 2 9.20 -10.27 -10.71
CA PRO A 2 9.15 -10.58 -12.14
C PRO A 2 10.54 -10.95 -12.67
N LYS A 3 10.56 -11.90 -13.61
CA LYS A 3 11.79 -12.28 -14.32
C LYS A 3 12.22 -11.16 -15.26
N GLN A 4 13.51 -11.10 -15.59
CA GLN A 4 14.07 -10.07 -16.48
C GLN A 4 13.35 -9.97 -17.83
N THR A 5 12.89 -11.11 -18.33
CA THR A 5 12.05 -11.25 -19.54
C THR A 5 10.77 -10.43 -19.49
N PHE A 6 10.12 -10.30 -18.34
CA PHE A 6 8.96 -9.43 -18.15
C PHE A 6 9.37 -7.95 -18.22
N LEU A 7 10.43 -7.58 -17.50
CA LEU A 7 10.93 -6.21 -17.43
C LEU A 7 11.43 -5.69 -18.79
N SER A 8 11.83 -6.59 -19.68
CA SER A 8 12.26 -6.27 -21.05
C SER A 8 11.11 -6.25 -22.07
N LEU A 9 9.85 -6.49 -21.66
CA LEU A 9 8.71 -6.35 -22.56
C LEU A 9 8.45 -4.88 -22.90
N PRO A 10 7.90 -4.60 -24.09
CA PRO A 10 7.26 -3.32 -24.39
C PRO A 10 6.23 -2.94 -23.30
N GLU A 11 6.15 -1.66 -22.97
CA GLU A 11 5.32 -1.14 -21.86
C GLU A 11 3.83 -1.48 -22.04
N ASP A 12 3.32 -1.41 -23.27
CA ASP A 12 1.95 -1.80 -23.64
C ASP A 12 1.66 -3.27 -23.29
N LYS A 13 2.63 -4.17 -23.50
CA LYS A 13 2.48 -5.59 -23.16
C LYS A 13 2.56 -5.83 -21.66
N GLN A 14 3.45 -5.12 -20.96
CA GLN A 14 3.51 -5.19 -19.49
C GLN A 14 2.17 -4.74 -18.90
N ASN A 15 1.66 -3.60 -19.36
CA ASN A 15 0.41 -3.02 -18.91
C ASN A 15 -0.77 -3.95 -19.20
N THR A 16 -0.84 -4.55 -20.40
CA THR A 16 -1.90 -5.50 -20.74
C THR A 16 -1.95 -6.69 -19.77
N LEU A 17 -0.79 -7.29 -19.47
CA LEU A 17 -0.72 -8.41 -18.52
C LEU A 17 -1.06 -7.96 -17.09
N ILE A 18 -0.56 -6.80 -16.66
CA ILE A 18 -0.84 -6.22 -15.34
C ILE A 18 -2.34 -5.97 -15.17
N GLN A 19 -3.01 -5.38 -16.17
CA GLN A 19 -4.44 -5.09 -16.10
C GLN A 19 -5.29 -6.37 -16.08
N SER A 20 -4.92 -7.36 -16.90
CA SER A 20 -5.57 -8.67 -16.91
C SER A 20 -5.44 -9.38 -15.56
N ALA A 21 -4.27 -9.25 -14.92
CA ALA A 21 -4.00 -9.81 -13.60
C ALA A 21 -4.80 -9.10 -12.50
N LYS A 22 -4.78 -7.76 -12.49
CA LYS A 22 -5.60 -6.95 -11.57
C LYS A 22 -7.07 -7.35 -11.68
N LYS A 23 -7.61 -7.46 -12.89
CA LYS A 23 -8.99 -7.89 -13.14
C LYS A 23 -9.31 -9.27 -12.55
N GLU A 24 -8.43 -10.26 -12.67
CA GLU A 24 -8.67 -11.58 -12.06
C GLU A 24 -8.58 -11.53 -10.53
N PHE A 25 -7.60 -10.82 -9.97
CA PHE A 25 -7.42 -10.70 -8.52
C PHE A 25 -8.49 -9.83 -7.85
N SER A 26 -9.13 -8.96 -8.62
CA SER A 26 -10.34 -8.23 -8.24
C SER A 26 -11.59 -9.10 -8.23
N ARG A 27 -11.60 -10.23 -8.94
CA ARG A 27 -12.80 -11.05 -9.10
C ARG A 27 -12.95 -12.10 -8.00
N VAL A 28 -11.82 -12.67 -7.57
CA VAL A 28 -11.79 -13.80 -6.63
C VAL A 28 -10.56 -13.70 -5.70
N PRO A 29 -10.61 -14.31 -4.50
CA PRO A 29 -9.44 -14.41 -3.64
C PRO A 29 -8.24 -15.07 -4.34
N LEU A 30 -7.01 -14.73 -3.94
CA LEU A 30 -5.77 -15.22 -4.56
C LEU A 30 -5.72 -16.75 -4.75
N HIS A 31 -6.24 -17.52 -3.79
CA HIS A 31 -6.22 -18.99 -3.87
C HIS A 31 -7.12 -19.52 -5.00
N GLU A 32 -8.22 -18.83 -5.31
CA GLU A 32 -9.15 -19.15 -6.39
C GLU A 32 -8.77 -18.53 -7.75
N ALA A 33 -7.90 -17.51 -7.76
CA ALA A 33 -7.45 -16.85 -8.99
C ALA A 33 -6.77 -17.81 -9.96
N SER A 34 -7.04 -17.65 -11.26
CA SER A 34 -6.59 -18.56 -12.32
C SER A 34 -5.61 -17.91 -13.28
N VAL A 35 -4.40 -18.48 -13.40
CA VAL A 35 -3.44 -18.12 -14.46
C VAL A 35 -4.05 -18.27 -15.85
N ALA A 36 -4.93 -19.27 -16.05
CA ALA A 36 -5.58 -19.48 -17.34
C ALA A 36 -6.52 -18.33 -17.73
N ASN A 37 -7.20 -17.71 -16.76
CA ASN A 37 -8.04 -16.55 -17.01
C ASN A 37 -7.18 -15.33 -17.35
N ILE A 38 -6.11 -15.09 -16.59
CA ILE A 38 -5.18 -13.98 -16.80
C ILE A 38 -4.59 -14.01 -18.21
N ILE A 39 -4.03 -15.16 -18.64
CA ILE A 39 -3.40 -15.27 -19.96
C ILE A 39 -4.40 -15.17 -21.11
N LYS A 40 -5.64 -15.64 -20.89
CA LYS A 40 -6.72 -15.57 -21.88
C LYS A 40 -7.15 -14.12 -22.10
N ASP A 41 -7.33 -13.36 -21.02
CA ASP A 41 -7.67 -11.93 -21.07
C ASP A 41 -6.52 -11.10 -21.66
N ALA A 42 -5.27 -11.41 -21.27
CA ALA A 42 -4.07 -10.73 -21.78
C ALA A 42 -3.69 -11.11 -23.23
N GLY A 43 -4.32 -12.14 -23.81
CA GLY A 43 -4.00 -12.62 -25.16
C GLY A 43 -2.60 -13.22 -25.32
N ILE A 44 -2.03 -13.82 -24.26
CA ILE A 44 -0.69 -14.43 -24.30
C ILE A 44 -0.72 -15.96 -24.15
N PRO A 45 0.23 -16.70 -24.73
CA PRO A 45 0.36 -18.14 -24.48
C PRO A 45 0.70 -18.45 -23.02
N ARG A 46 0.27 -19.62 -22.52
CA ARG A 46 0.58 -20.07 -21.15
C ARG A 46 2.08 -20.11 -20.85
N GLY A 47 2.89 -20.51 -21.83
CA GLY A 47 4.35 -20.54 -21.68
C GLY A 47 4.95 -19.17 -21.37
N SER A 48 4.38 -18.09 -21.95
CA SER A 48 4.84 -16.72 -21.73
C SER A 48 4.65 -16.29 -20.27
N PHE A 49 3.54 -16.67 -19.63
CA PHE A 49 3.34 -16.37 -18.21
C PHE A 49 4.47 -16.91 -17.34
N TYR A 50 4.83 -18.18 -17.51
CA TYR A 50 5.90 -18.80 -16.71
C TYR A 50 7.31 -18.34 -17.11
N GLN A 51 7.45 -17.72 -18.29
CA GLN A 51 8.66 -16.97 -18.62
C GLN A 51 8.74 -15.65 -17.87
N TYR A 52 7.63 -15.05 -17.44
CA TYR A 52 7.55 -13.74 -16.77
C TYR A 52 7.51 -13.86 -15.24
N PHE A 53 6.75 -14.81 -14.72
CA PHE A 53 6.51 -15.00 -13.28
C PHE A 53 6.69 -16.48 -12.92
N GLU A 54 6.97 -16.77 -11.65
CA GLU A 54 7.06 -18.16 -11.17
C GLU A 54 5.67 -18.80 -11.06
N ASP A 55 4.74 -18.06 -10.46
CA ASP A 55 3.35 -18.45 -10.25
C ASP A 55 2.44 -17.21 -10.13
N LYS A 56 1.17 -17.42 -9.76
CA LYS A 56 0.20 -16.32 -9.59
C LYS A 56 0.48 -15.50 -8.33
N GLU A 57 1.04 -16.12 -7.29
CA GLU A 57 1.43 -15.47 -6.05
C GLU A 57 2.55 -14.45 -6.30
N ASP A 58 3.55 -14.82 -7.10
CA ASP A 58 4.66 -13.95 -7.51
C ASP A 58 4.17 -12.69 -8.24
N LEU A 59 3.25 -12.87 -9.20
CA LEU A 59 2.58 -11.77 -9.88
C LEU A 59 1.74 -10.92 -8.91
N TYR A 60 0.98 -11.55 -8.02
CA TYR A 60 0.16 -10.85 -7.03
C TYR A 60 1.01 -9.98 -6.10
N TYR A 61 2.11 -10.51 -5.55
CA TYR A 61 3.01 -9.75 -4.69
C TYR A 61 3.77 -8.65 -5.45
N TYR A 62 4.11 -8.88 -6.72
CA TYR A 62 4.63 -7.82 -7.57
C TYR A 62 3.66 -6.65 -7.67
N LEU A 63 2.37 -6.90 -7.93
CA LEU A 63 1.34 -5.86 -8.02
C LEU A 63 1.16 -5.12 -6.68
N LEU A 64 1.11 -5.85 -5.55
CA LEU A 64 1.04 -5.23 -4.22
C LEU A 64 2.24 -4.34 -3.93
N ASN A 65 3.44 -4.76 -4.35
CA ASN A 65 4.65 -3.96 -4.16
C ASN A 65 4.64 -2.69 -5.02
N GLN A 66 4.10 -2.73 -6.24
CA GLN A 66 3.92 -1.51 -7.04
C GLN A 66 3.02 -0.50 -6.34
N VAL A 67 1.89 -0.96 -5.80
CA VAL A 67 0.96 -0.13 -5.01
C VAL A 67 1.67 0.46 -3.77
N ALA A 68 2.43 -0.36 -3.05
CA ALA A 68 3.19 0.11 -1.89
C ALA A 68 4.20 1.19 -2.28
N GLN A 69 4.95 0.99 -3.36
CA GLN A 69 5.93 1.95 -3.86
C GLN A 69 5.29 3.28 -4.30
N GLU A 70 4.14 3.23 -4.97
CA GLU A 70 3.38 4.43 -5.34
C GLU A 70 2.90 5.21 -4.11
N ASN A 71 2.35 4.49 -3.13
CA ASN A 71 1.93 5.09 -1.86
C ASN A 71 3.10 5.70 -1.08
N ASN A 72 4.25 5.04 -1.03
CA ASN A 72 5.44 5.56 -0.36
C ASN A 72 6.01 6.79 -1.08
N LYS A 73 6.05 6.79 -2.42
CA LYS A 73 6.44 7.98 -3.20
C LYS A 73 5.52 9.16 -2.90
N LYS A 74 4.21 8.94 -2.84
CA LYS A 74 3.24 9.99 -2.49
C LYS A 74 3.43 10.48 -1.06
N LEU A 75 3.59 9.58 -0.10
CA LEU A 75 3.86 9.95 1.30
C LEU A 75 5.15 10.77 1.43
N ASN A 76 6.22 10.37 0.75
CA ASN A 76 7.48 11.10 0.75
C ASN A 76 7.31 12.52 0.17
N SER A 77 6.57 12.66 -0.93
CA SER A 77 6.25 13.97 -1.51
C SER A 77 5.46 14.85 -0.53
N ILE A 78 4.49 14.29 0.18
CA ILE A 78 3.68 15.02 1.15
C ILE A 78 4.54 15.40 2.37
N LEU A 79 5.37 14.50 2.88
CA LEU A 79 6.29 14.80 4.00
C LEU A 79 7.24 15.94 3.65
N GLN A 80 7.75 16.02 2.41
CA GLN A 80 8.55 17.16 1.96
C GLN A 80 7.73 18.46 1.97
N GLU A 81 6.51 18.44 1.44
CA GLU A 81 5.62 19.61 1.42
C GLU A 81 5.28 20.10 2.84
N LYS A 82 4.99 19.17 3.75
CA LYS A 82 4.67 19.44 5.16
C LYS A 82 5.90 19.58 6.05
N LYS A 83 7.10 19.69 5.46
CA LYS A 83 8.37 19.90 6.18
C LYS A 83 8.60 18.88 7.30
N GLY A 84 8.28 17.62 7.04
CA GLY A 84 8.46 16.52 7.97
C GLY A 84 7.38 16.38 9.06
N ASN A 85 6.31 17.20 9.04
CA ASN A 85 5.20 17.05 9.97
C ASN A 85 4.40 15.77 9.67
N LEU A 86 4.63 14.74 10.49
CA LEU A 86 4.05 13.40 10.32
C LEU A 86 2.52 13.41 10.33
N PHE A 87 1.90 14.14 11.25
CA PHE A 87 0.44 14.11 11.40
C PHE A 87 -0.28 14.76 10.21
N GLU A 88 0.21 15.91 9.74
CA GLU A 88 -0.33 16.55 8.54
C GLU A 88 -0.14 15.67 7.31
N ALA A 89 1.04 15.05 7.18
CA ALA A 89 1.32 14.17 6.07
C ALA A 89 0.43 12.91 6.05
N LEU A 90 0.15 12.32 7.21
CA LEU A 90 -0.74 11.17 7.35
C LEU A 90 -2.18 11.50 6.95
N LEU A 91 -2.71 12.65 7.38
CA LEU A 91 -4.07 13.08 7.03
C LEU A 91 -4.21 13.30 5.52
N GLU A 92 -3.24 13.96 4.90
CA GLU A 92 -3.26 14.18 3.44
C GLU A 92 -3.05 12.89 2.67
N GLN A 93 -2.15 12.01 3.12
CA GLN A 93 -1.95 10.69 2.53
C GLN A 93 -3.23 9.85 2.60
N PHE A 94 -3.94 9.86 3.72
CA PHE A 94 -5.20 9.14 3.86
C PHE A 94 -6.28 9.65 2.90
N ARG A 95 -6.44 10.98 2.80
CA ARG A 95 -7.35 11.62 1.83
C ARG A 95 -7.02 11.23 0.38
N TYR A 96 -5.74 11.16 0.03
CA TYR A 96 -5.29 10.67 -1.26
C TYR A 96 -5.66 9.20 -1.48
N MET A 97 -5.37 8.32 -0.51
CA MET A 97 -5.64 6.89 -0.66
C MET A 97 -7.14 6.58 -0.82
N ILE A 98 -8.01 7.28 -0.09
CA ILE A 98 -9.45 7.09 -0.25
C ILE A 98 -9.95 7.68 -1.57
N SER A 99 -9.37 8.79 -2.07
CA SER A 99 -9.79 9.39 -3.35
C SER A 99 -9.48 8.49 -4.55
N LEU A 100 -8.49 7.59 -4.45
CA LEU A 100 -8.19 6.60 -5.48
C LEU A 100 -9.37 5.68 -5.82
N ARG A 101 -10.34 5.49 -4.91
CA ARG A 101 -11.51 4.65 -5.19
C ARG A 101 -12.45 5.26 -6.25
N HIS A 102 -12.36 6.57 -6.48
CA HIS A 102 -13.20 7.25 -7.46
C HIS A 102 -12.66 7.13 -8.90
N HIS A 103 -11.50 6.49 -9.09
CA HIS A 103 -10.91 6.25 -10.41
C HIS A 103 -11.16 4.79 -10.86
N GLU A 104 -11.85 4.62 -11.99
CA GLU A 104 -12.41 3.34 -12.45
C GLU A 104 -11.38 2.21 -12.68
N GLU A 105 -10.13 2.51 -13.06
CA GLU A 105 -9.15 1.48 -13.45
C GLU A 105 -8.40 0.81 -12.27
N HIS A 106 -8.49 1.34 -11.05
CA HIS A 106 -7.69 0.89 -9.91
C HIS A 106 -8.47 0.40 -8.69
N ASN A 107 -9.80 0.62 -8.67
CA ASN A 107 -10.62 0.45 -7.45
C ASN A 107 -10.70 -1.00 -6.98
N ASP A 108 -11.07 -1.93 -7.87
CA ASP A 108 -11.37 -3.29 -7.43
C ASP A 108 -10.12 -4.00 -6.88
N PHE A 109 -8.96 -3.84 -7.52
CA PHE A 109 -7.76 -4.57 -7.07
C PHE A 109 -7.34 -4.14 -5.67
N LEU A 110 -7.36 -2.83 -5.40
CA LEU A 110 -7.02 -2.31 -4.07
C LEU A 110 -8.07 -2.71 -3.05
N ARG A 111 -9.36 -2.54 -3.35
CA ARG A 111 -10.47 -2.97 -2.49
C ARG A 111 -10.31 -4.43 -2.09
N TYR A 112 -10.14 -5.32 -3.07
CA TYR A 112 -10.00 -6.76 -2.81
C TYR A 112 -8.66 -7.11 -2.16
N ALA A 113 -7.58 -6.41 -2.47
CA ALA A 113 -6.31 -6.59 -1.76
C ALA A 113 -6.46 -6.27 -0.27
N PHE A 114 -7.06 -5.13 0.09
CA PHE A 114 -7.28 -4.72 1.47
C PHE A 114 -8.24 -5.65 2.21
N LEU A 115 -9.35 -6.05 1.59
CA LEU A 115 -10.33 -6.98 2.18
C LEU A 115 -9.72 -8.37 2.44
N ASN A 116 -8.88 -8.86 1.53
CA ASN A 116 -8.28 -10.18 1.62
C ASN A 116 -6.95 -10.21 2.41
N MET A 117 -6.38 -9.04 2.75
CA MET A 117 -5.17 -8.96 3.60
C MET A 117 -5.41 -9.51 5.02
N ASN A 118 -6.65 -9.52 5.50
CA ASN A 118 -7.00 -10.09 6.81
C ASN A 118 -6.89 -11.63 6.87
N HIS A 119 -6.82 -12.33 5.73
CA HIS A 119 -6.87 -13.79 5.67
C HIS A 119 -5.52 -14.52 5.67
N ARG A 120 -4.39 -13.79 5.64
CA ARG A 120 -3.06 -14.42 5.76
C ARG A 120 -2.29 -13.81 6.93
N LYS A 121 -2.56 -14.37 8.12
CA LYS A 121 -1.57 -14.45 9.21
C LYS A 121 -0.19 -14.67 8.60
N GLU A 122 0.73 -13.71 8.76
CA GLU A 122 2.19 -13.78 8.96
C GLU A 122 3.07 -14.85 8.27
N ASN A 123 2.53 -15.79 7.51
CA ASN A 123 3.16 -17.03 7.08
C ASN A 123 2.75 -17.35 5.64
N THR A 124 3.31 -16.59 4.71
CA THR A 124 3.92 -17.26 3.57
C THR A 124 5.10 -16.43 3.12
N MET A 125 6.14 -17.14 2.72
CA MET A 125 7.43 -16.72 2.17
C MET A 125 7.29 -15.79 0.94
N ALA A 126 6.55 -14.68 1.03
CA ALA A 126 6.60 -13.58 0.08
C ALA A 126 7.92 -12.84 0.30
N ASN A 127 8.97 -13.54 -0.15
CA ASN A 127 10.36 -13.21 -0.41
C ASN A 127 11.01 -12.13 0.47
N ASN A 128 12.16 -12.45 1.06
CA ASN A 128 13.04 -11.52 1.74
C ASN A 128 13.22 -10.19 0.98
N ILE A 129 13.15 -10.21 -0.34
CA ILE A 129 13.18 -9.04 -1.23
C ILE A 129 12.01 -8.05 -0.97
N TYR A 130 10.77 -8.52 -0.86
CA TYR A 130 9.62 -7.63 -0.55
C TYR A 130 9.73 -7.09 0.88
N LYS A 131 10.20 -7.91 1.82
CA LYS A 131 10.52 -7.46 3.18
C LYS A 131 11.62 -6.41 3.20
N GLU A 132 12.62 -6.54 2.34
CA GLU A 132 13.73 -5.60 2.19
C GLU A 132 13.28 -4.28 1.56
N SER A 133 12.42 -4.33 0.53
CA SER A 133 11.79 -3.13 -0.06
C SER A 133 11.02 -2.34 1.01
N LEU A 134 10.15 -3.01 1.78
CA LEU A 134 9.39 -2.39 2.86
C LEU A 134 10.30 -1.83 3.96
N LYS A 135 11.42 -2.49 4.25
CA LYS A 135 12.41 -2.00 5.22
C LYS A 135 13.10 -0.73 4.71
N ASN A 136 13.47 -0.68 3.43
CA ASN A 136 14.11 0.49 2.82
C ASN A 136 13.15 1.69 2.79
N GLU A 137 11.90 1.47 2.39
CA GLU A 137 10.85 2.49 2.39
C GLU A 137 10.60 3.03 3.80
N ARG A 138 10.45 2.15 4.79
CA ARG A 138 10.33 2.55 6.20
C ARG A 138 11.52 3.39 6.67
N SER A 139 12.73 3.05 6.22
CA SER A 139 13.95 3.78 6.60
C SER A 139 13.96 5.19 6.01
N GLN A 140 13.53 5.34 4.76
CA GLN A 140 13.37 6.66 4.12
C GLN A 140 12.32 7.50 4.83
N THR A 141 11.15 6.96 5.14
CA THR A 141 10.11 7.71 5.88
C THR A 141 10.62 8.17 7.25
N LEU A 142 11.38 7.33 7.97
CA LEU A 142 11.98 7.69 9.26
C LEU A 142 12.95 8.87 9.16
N GLU A 143 13.67 9.01 8.04
CA GLU A 143 14.61 10.10 7.80
C GLU A 143 13.91 11.42 7.42
N MET A 144 12.70 11.34 6.87
CA MET A 144 11.94 12.50 6.39
C MET A 144 11.04 13.12 7.44
N VAL A 145 10.71 12.38 8.51
CA VAL A 145 9.92 12.92 9.61
C VAL A 145 10.79 13.83 10.47
N ASP A 146 10.30 15.04 10.75
CA ASP A 146 10.92 15.96 11.68
C ASP A 146 10.50 15.58 13.11
N PRO A 147 11.43 15.10 13.96
CA PRO A 147 11.11 14.67 15.31
C PRO A 147 10.78 15.83 16.26
N SER A 148 11.03 17.09 15.88
CA SER A 148 10.73 18.25 16.74
C SER A 148 9.23 18.43 16.99
N PHE A 149 8.38 17.97 16.06
CA PHE A 149 6.91 17.92 16.24
C PHE A 149 6.46 16.86 17.25
N LEU A 150 7.35 15.95 17.65
CA LEU A 150 7.03 14.75 18.41
C LEU A 150 7.67 14.77 19.80
N ASN A 151 6.90 14.33 20.78
CA ASN A 151 7.35 14.04 22.13
C ASN A 151 7.96 12.63 22.18
N ILE A 152 9.12 12.49 21.55
CA ILE A 152 9.91 11.26 21.49
C ILE A 152 11.36 11.53 21.91
N GLU A 153 11.99 10.51 22.48
CA GLU A 153 13.36 10.56 23.00
C GLU A 153 14.38 10.15 21.93
N ASP A 154 14.03 9.18 21.07
CA ASP A 154 14.97 8.61 20.10
C ASP A 154 14.31 8.10 18.81
N LYS A 155 15.15 7.57 17.90
CA LYS A 155 14.71 6.99 16.63
C LYS A 155 13.92 5.68 16.80
N GLN A 156 14.12 4.96 17.91
CA GLN A 156 13.38 3.73 18.17
C GLN A 156 11.93 4.04 18.52
N GLU A 157 11.69 5.07 19.33
CA GLU A 157 10.35 5.60 19.61
C GLU A 157 9.67 6.09 18.34
N LEU A 158 10.36 6.84 17.47
CA LEU A 158 9.82 7.23 16.17
C LEU A 158 9.37 6.00 15.35
N SER A 159 10.19 4.95 15.36
CA SER A 159 9.88 3.66 14.73
C SER A 159 8.59 3.02 15.26
N HIS A 160 8.33 3.15 16.56
CA HIS A 160 7.10 2.69 17.19
C HIS A 160 5.91 3.59 16.82
N VAL A 161 6.09 4.92 16.82
CA VAL A 161 5.07 5.87 16.39
C VAL A 161 4.61 5.57 14.97
N ILE A 162 5.54 5.44 14.01
CA ILE A 162 5.23 5.09 12.61
C ILE A 162 4.47 3.75 12.51
N ARG A 163 4.84 2.75 13.33
CA ARG A 163 4.14 1.45 13.35
C ARG A 163 2.71 1.59 13.85
N ILE A 164 2.49 2.37 14.90
CA ILE A 164 1.16 2.58 15.51
C ILE A 164 0.26 3.34 14.53
N VAL A 165 0.71 4.49 14.03
CA VAL A 165 -0.08 5.29 13.08
C VAL A 165 -0.32 4.52 11.79
N GLY A 166 0.67 3.77 11.29
CA GLY A 166 0.50 2.90 10.12
C GLY A 166 -0.58 1.83 10.31
N ALA A 167 -0.63 1.19 11.49
CA ALA A 167 -1.66 0.21 11.82
C ALA A 167 -3.06 0.85 11.86
N ILE A 168 -3.17 2.06 12.42
CA ILE A 168 -4.41 2.82 12.48
C ILE A 168 -4.87 3.24 11.09
N THR A 169 -3.96 3.74 10.25
CA THR A 169 -4.23 4.05 8.84
C THR A 169 -4.74 2.84 8.09
N PHE A 170 -4.05 1.70 8.20
CA PHE A 170 -4.47 0.46 7.55
C PHE A 170 -5.85 0.00 8.01
N HIS A 171 -6.11 0.04 9.32
CA HIS A 171 -7.41 -0.31 9.88
C HIS A 171 -8.52 0.57 9.30
N ASN A 172 -8.33 1.89 9.26
CA ASN A 172 -9.34 2.80 8.70
C ASN A 172 -9.55 2.57 7.20
N LEU A 173 -8.50 2.31 6.43
CA LEU A 173 -8.64 1.95 5.00
C LEU A 173 -9.48 0.68 4.81
N VAL A 174 -9.24 -0.36 5.62
CA VAL A 174 -10.05 -1.58 5.59
C VAL A 174 -11.52 -1.26 5.92
N GLN A 175 -11.77 -0.42 6.92
CA GLN A 175 -13.14 -0.02 7.30
C GLN A 175 -13.87 0.71 6.16
N VAL A 176 -13.17 1.53 5.36
CA VAL A 176 -13.75 2.18 4.17
C VAL A 176 -14.36 1.14 3.23
N PHE A 177 -13.65 0.04 2.98
CA PHE A 177 -14.10 -1.00 2.04
C PHE A 177 -15.07 -2.01 2.65
N VAL A 178 -14.93 -2.34 3.94
CA VAL A 178 -15.80 -3.31 4.63
C VAL A 178 -17.19 -2.74 4.86
N HIS A 179 -17.29 -1.45 5.21
CA HIS A 179 -18.55 -0.80 5.57
C HIS A 179 -19.05 0.18 4.50
N ASP A 180 -18.40 0.22 3.34
CA ASP A 180 -18.71 1.17 2.25
C ASP A 180 -18.88 2.61 2.76
N LEU A 181 -17.94 3.05 3.62
CA LEU A 181 -18.01 4.36 4.26
C LEU A 181 -17.96 5.50 3.23
N THR A 182 -18.67 6.58 3.52
CA THR A 182 -18.51 7.83 2.78
C THR A 182 -17.10 8.40 3.01
N ASP A 183 -16.65 9.26 2.09
CA ASP A 183 -15.38 9.99 2.28
C ASP A 183 -15.37 10.77 3.58
N GLU A 184 -16.49 11.44 3.86
CA GLU A 184 -16.66 12.29 5.02
C GLU A 184 -16.55 11.49 6.31
N ASP A 185 -17.25 10.35 6.42
CA ASP A 185 -17.19 9.49 7.60
C ASP A 185 -15.81 8.86 7.79
N ALA A 186 -15.18 8.40 6.70
CA ALA A 186 -13.84 7.83 6.74
C ALA A 186 -12.79 8.85 7.23
N ILE A 187 -12.85 10.06 6.69
CA ILE A 187 -11.97 11.18 7.09
C ILE A 187 -12.23 11.56 8.54
N TYR A 188 -13.49 11.73 8.94
CA TYR A 188 -13.86 12.10 10.30
C TYR A 188 -13.32 11.10 11.32
N ASN A 189 -13.52 9.80 11.09
CA ASN A 189 -13.06 8.74 11.98
C ASN A 189 -11.52 8.71 12.06
N TYR A 190 -10.85 8.83 10.93
CA TYR A 190 -9.38 8.83 10.89
C TYR A 190 -8.80 10.07 11.58
N GLU A 191 -9.34 11.26 11.32
CA GLU A 191 -8.93 12.50 11.97
C GLU A 191 -9.13 12.47 13.48
N ALA A 192 -10.24 11.91 13.96
CA ALA A 192 -10.49 11.73 15.38
C ALA A 192 -9.41 10.84 16.03
N GLN A 193 -9.06 9.72 15.40
CA GLN A 193 -8.03 8.80 15.91
C GLN A 193 -6.63 9.42 15.87
N ILE A 194 -6.26 10.08 14.76
CA ILE A 194 -4.98 10.79 14.64
C ILE A 194 -4.89 11.94 15.65
N SER A 195 -5.98 12.66 15.92
CA SER A 195 -6.05 13.71 16.94
C SER A 195 -5.78 13.17 18.34
N LEU A 196 -6.31 12.00 18.69
CA LEU A 196 -6.03 11.35 19.99
C LEU A 196 -4.55 10.98 20.14
N ILE A 197 -3.94 10.44 19.09
CA ILE A 197 -2.51 10.13 19.06
C ILE A 197 -1.68 11.42 19.18
N LYS A 198 -2.02 12.43 18.38
CA LYS A 198 -1.35 13.73 18.35
C LYS A 198 -1.37 14.37 19.74
N LYS A 199 -2.49 14.34 20.47
CA LYS A 199 -2.55 14.87 21.85
C LYS A 199 -1.56 14.20 22.82
N GLY A 200 -1.27 12.91 22.64
CA GLY A 200 -0.32 12.17 23.48
C GLY A 200 1.13 12.29 23.03
N LEU A 201 1.37 12.42 21.72
CA LEU A 201 2.69 12.37 21.10
C LEU A 201 3.20 13.71 20.56
N GLN A 202 2.40 14.77 20.55
CA GLN A 202 2.86 16.09 20.12
C GLN A 202 3.69 16.72 21.23
N ARG A 203 4.86 17.24 20.86
CA ARG A 203 5.67 18.04 21.79
C ARG A 203 4.88 19.31 22.13
N LYS A 204 4.65 19.53 23.43
CA LYS A 204 4.04 20.77 23.90
C LYS A 204 5.05 21.90 23.70
N GLU A 205 4.60 23.04 23.18
CA GLU A 205 5.38 24.26 23.31
C GLU A 205 5.55 24.54 24.80
N VAL A 206 6.80 24.73 25.22
CA VAL A 206 7.10 25.14 26.59
C VAL A 206 6.95 26.66 26.58
N ASP A 207 5.90 27.15 27.24
CA ASP A 207 5.73 28.58 27.55
C ASP A 207 6.90 29.11 28.40
#